data_AF-A0AB32TGJ6-F1
#
_entry.id   AF-A0AB32TGJ6-F1
#
_cell.length_a   1.000
_cell.length_b   1.000
_cell.length_c   1.000
_cell.angle_alpha   90.00
_cell.angle_beta   90.00
_cell.angle_gamma   90.00
#
_symmetry.space_group_name_H-M   'P 1'
#
loop_
_entity.id
_entity.type
_entity.pdbx_description
1 polymer ?
#
loop_
_entity_poly.entity_id
_entity_poly.type
_entity_poly.pdbx_seq_one_letter_code
_entity_poly.pdbx_strand_id
1 'polypeptide(L)'
;MIHLLLQAGYDTVDSANSFTIKVSNASELSSSSNTNVNGRSTFPVDGSTKVPSNFLPSDDGQAVNSTANDGSSDAISLQQPFKFFGRTYSQIYMNSNGYLTFTKPLPAFNSSLNPKRDIIAPLWTQLDSRRGGSISYINKPSSNVLAQVTAAVKQYFPNIPFAAASAFVATWKSVPYNNSGGVVNFQVVLAYNVHRSFVFIYYGDIAETGQPWQAGYSTVDSASSFLVPARSVSELSSSSNIKVTGCWAFQVDGSPKLPDNFIPFGNGEMVTPRLDNGSSEAIILQQPFKYFGRTLNQTFVNNNGLLTFAKPPSDCIPFLNSGRDLIAPLWTHFDNRQGGTISCREDTSSDVLAQVNAAIKQNSPNANFTASSAFVATWDNVPYYDGRGVRSDRYLSSELLLSCEVATFQVVLASSVQRSFILLIYGNISQLGQTWLAGYDTLDSANSFTIKVSNASELSSSSNTNVNGRSTFPVDGSTKVPSNFLPSDDGQAVNSTANDGSSDAISLQQPFKFFGRTYSQIYMNSNGYLTFTKPLPASNSSLNPKRDIIAPLWTQLDSRRGGSISYINKPSSNVLAQVTAAVKQYFPNIPFAAASAFVATWKSVPYNNSGGVRPAGIFDFQSAVDRARFKRF
;
A
#
# COMPACT_ATOMS: atom_id res chain seq x y z
N MET A 1 -27.85 -0.34 62.28
CA MET A 1 -27.27 0.21 61.03
C MET A 1 -28.45 0.55 60.12
N ILE A 2 -28.82 1.83 60.00
CA ILE A 2 -29.91 2.21 59.09
C ILE A 2 -29.33 2.11 57.69
N HIS A 3 -29.67 1.06 56.94
CA HIS A 3 -29.47 1.06 55.49
C HIS A 3 -30.42 2.13 54.92
N LEU A 4 -29.96 3.37 54.86
CA LEU A 4 -30.62 4.39 54.07
C LEU A 4 -30.59 3.91 52.62
N LEU A 5 -31.76 3.50 52.12
CA LEU A 5 -31.97 3.20 50.72
C LEU A 5 -31.71 4.49 49.94
N LEU A 6 -30.57 4.54 49.26
CA LEU A 6 -30.22 5.67 48.41
C LEU A 6 -30.67 5.36 46.98
N GLN A 7 -31.71 6.06 46.53
CA GLN A 7 -32.15 6.03 45.14
C GLN A 7 -32.20 7.46 44.61
N ALA A 8 -31.56 7.70 43.48
CA ALA A 8 -31.64 8.94 42.74
C ALA A 8 -31.99 8.59 41.29
N GLY A 9 -33.01 9.21 40.72
CA GLY A 9 -33.57 8.77 39.44
C GLY A 9 -34.98 9.26 39.19
N TYR A 10 -35.66 8.63 38.24
CA TYR A 10 -37.09 8.83 37.98
C TYR A 10 -37.74 7.49 37.62
N ASP A 11 -39.07 7.45 37.74
CA ASP A 11 -39.90 6.33 37.36
C ASP A 11 -41.27 6.85 36.89
N THR A 12 -41.94 6.13 35.99
CA THR A 12 -43.31 6.42 35.55
C THR A 12 -44.31 5.52 36.27
N VAL A 13 -45.60 5.88 36.24
CA VAL A 13 -46.68 5.17 36.97
C VAL A 13 -46.77 3.68 36.58
N ASP A 14 -46.46 3.37 35.33
CA ASP A 14 -46.43 2.01 34.76
C ASP A 14 -45.03 1.37 34.78
N SER A 15 -44.04 2.06 35.33
CA SER A 15 -42.61 1.77 35.23
C SER A 15 -42.09 1.56 33.81
N ALA A 16 -42.81 2.02 32.78
CA ALA A 16 -42.37 1.91 31.40
C ALA A 16 -41.13 2.76 31.11
N ASN A 17 -40.93 3.86 31.86
CA ASN A 17 -39.75 4.71 31.76
C ASN A 17 -39.19 4.96 33.17
N SER A 18 -38.20 4.16 33.54
CA SER A 18 -37.45 4.34 34.79
C SER A 18 -35.96 4.52 34.53
N PHE A 19 -35.28 5.20 35.45
CA PHE A 19 -33.83 5.32 35.46
C PHE A 19 -33.36 5.49 36.90
N THR A 20 -32.31 4.77 37.29
CA THR A 20 -31.67 4.91 38.59
C THR A 20 -30.20 5.22 38.41
N ILE A 21 -29.74 6.33 38.96
CA ILE A 21 -28.32 6.67 39.11
C ILE A 21 -27.74 5.70 40.15
N LYS A 22 -26.96 4.71 39.69
CA LYS A 22 -26.29 3.75 40.56
C LYS A 22 -25.07 4.42 41.19
N VAL A 23 -25.14 4.62 42.51
CA VAL A 23 -24.03 5.12 43.34
C VAL A 23 -23.90 4.26 44.58
N SER A 24 -22.67 4.04 45.04
CA SER A 24 -22.37 3.27 46.25
C SER A 24 -22.73 4.04 47.51
N ASN A 25 -22.73 5.37 47.45
CA ASN A 25 -23.07 6.27 48.54
C ASN A 25 -23.50 7.66 47.99
N ALA A 26 -24.13 8.49 48.83
CA ALA A 26 -24.68 9.78 48.43
C ALA A 26 -23.66 10.75 47.82
N SER A 27 -22.40 10.72 48.26
CA SER A 27 -21.38 11.68 47.82
C SER A 27 -20.96 11.48 46.36
N GLU A 28 -21.10 10.27 45.83
CA GLU A 28 -20.81 9.98 44.41
C GLU A 28 -21.79 10.67 43.45
N LEU A 29 -22.98 11.10 43.93
CA LEU A 29 -23.92 11.87 43.12
C LEU A 29 -23.28 13.16 42.61
N SER A 30 -22.41 13.79 43.41
CA SER A 30 -21.68 15.01 43.04
C SER A 30 -20.70 14.82 41.87
N SER A 31 -20.22 13.60 41.65
CA SER A 31 -19.37 13.23 40.50
C SER A 31 -20.13 12.52 39.38
N SER A 32 -21.30 11.96 39.66
CA SER A 32 -22.12 11.27 38.66
C SER A 32 -22.62 12.25 37.59
N SER A 33 -22.63 11.84 36.33
CA SER A 33 -23.09 12.66 35.21
C SER A 33 -23.41 11.81 33.99
N ASN A 34 -24.42 12.21 33.22
CA ASN A 34 -24.63 11.73 31.84
C ASN A 34 -24.38 12.83 30.80
N THR A 35 -23.81 13.97 31.21
CA THR A 35 -23.55 15.15 30.36
C THR A 35 -22.07 15.58 30.36
N ASN A 36 -21.18 14.79 30.98
CA ASN A 36 -19.77 15.15 31.25
C ASN A 36 -19.60 16.42 32.11
N VAL A 37 -20.61 16.78 32.89
CA VAL A 37 -20.55 17.84 33.91
C VAL A 37 -20.88 17.22 35.27
N ASN A 38 -19.91 17.24 36.19
CA ASN A 38 -20.04 16.65 37.53
C ASN A 38 -21.35 17.08 38.22
N GLY A 39 -22.11 16.10 38.71
CA GLY A 39 -23.36 16.32 39.43
C GLY A 39 -24.55 16.73 38.55
N ARG A 40 -24.38 16.78 37.22
CA ARG A 40 -25.45 17.13 36.28
C ARG A 40 -25.93 15.91 35.51
N SER A 41 -27.22 15.61 35.66
CA SER A 41 -27.93 14.64 34.84
C SER A 41 -29.06 15.32 34.08
N THR A 42 -29.15 15.08 32.78
CA THR A 42 -30.24 15.57 31.93
C THR A 42 -30.97 14.39 31.32
N PHE A 43 -32.30 14.40 31.35
CA PHE A 43 -33.13 13.32 30.82
C PHE A 43 -34.19 13.88 29.87
N PRO A 44 -34.36 13.33 28.66
CA PRO A 44 -35.54 13.62 27.86
C PRO A 44 -36.77 13.02 28.56
N VAL A 45 -37.81 13.84 28.76
CA VAL A 45 -39.05 13.48 29.47
C VAL A 45 -40.31 13.64 28.60
N ASP A 46 -40.13 13.95 27.32
CA ASP A 46 -41.22 14.16 26.35
C ASP A 46 -41.82 12.85 25.81
N GLY A 47 -41.36 11.69 26.29
CA GLY A 47 -41.81 10.38 25.81
C GLY A 47 -41.27 10.02 24.43
N SER A 48 -40.37 10.84 23.84
CA SER A 48 -39.64 10.45 22.64
C SER A 48 -38.80 9.20 22.99
N THR A 49 -38.86 8.18 22.13
CA THR A 49 -38.07 6.96 22.31
C THR A 49 -36.61 7.34 22.56
N LYS A 50 -36.04 6.87 23.67
CA LYS A 50 -34.63 7.05 24.10
C LYS A 50 -33.66 6.36 23.12
N VAL A 51 -33.67 6.86 21.91
CA VAL A 51 -32.68 6.60 20.90
C VAL A 51 -31.57 7.61 21.21
N PRO A 52 -30.36 7.18 21.62
CA PRO A 52 -29.23 8.09 21.77
C PRO A 52 -29.14 9.02 20.56
N SER A 53 -28.80 10.28 20.78
CA SER A 53 -28.55 11.26 19.71
C SER A 53 -27.54 10.78 18.65
N ASN A 54 -26.80 9.73 18.96
CA ASN A 54 -25.79 9.10 18.11
C ASN A 54 -26.35 8.03 17.15
N PHE A 55 -27.60 7.56 17.31
CA PHE A 55 -28.17 6.63 16.35
C PHE A 55 -28.41 7.34 15.02
N LEU A 56 -28.04 6.67 13.93
CA LEU A 56 -28.37 7.16 12.60
C LEU A 56 -29.90 7.14 12.40
N PRO A 57 -30.49 8.17 11.76
CA PRO A 57 -31.93 8.25 11.55
C PRO A 57 -32.45 7.02 10.79
N SER A 58 -33.61 6.52 11.22
CA SER A 58 -34.23 5.30 10.69
C SER A 58 -35.14 5.56 9.47
N ASP A 59 -35.24 6.79 9.00
CA ASP A 59 -36.36 7.25 8.17
C ASP A 59 -36.45 6.56 6.79
N ASP A 60 -35.41 5.85 6.35
CA ASP A 60 -35.38 5.06 5.10
C ASP A 60 -35.09 3.55 5.31
N GLY A 61 -35.29 3.02 6.52
CA GLY A 61 -35.03 1.61 6.83
C GLY A 61 -36.09 0.65 6.28
N GLN A 62 -35.68 -0.44 5.64
CA GLN A 62 -36.58 -1.58 5.39
C GLN A 62 -36.83 -2.32 6.72
N ALA A 63 -38.09 -2.45 7.11
CA ALA A 63 -38.47 -3.31 8.22
C ALA A 63 -38.23 -4.78 7.83
N VAL A 64 -37.55 -5.55 8.69
CA VAL A 64 -37.49 -7.01 8.52
C VAL A 64 -38.80 -7.56 9.06
N ASN A 65 -39.72 -7.91 8.17
CA ASN A 65 -41.03 -8.51 8.53
C ASN A 65 -40.91 -9.96 9.06
N SER A 66 -39.83 -10.35 9.74
CA SER A 66 -39.80 -11.63 10.43
C SER A 66 -40.41 -11.46 11.83
N THR A 67 -41.74 -11.45 11.89
CA THR A 67 -42.52 -11.69 13.12
C THR A 67 -42.37 -13.14 13.65
N ALA A 68 -41.44 -13.93 13.10
CA ALA A 68 -41.09 -15.24 13.62
C ALA A 68 -40.19 -15.07 14.86
N ASN A 69 -40.62 -15.65 15.99
CA ASN A 69 -39.73 -15.94 17.11
C ASN A 69 -38.46 -16.59 16.56
N ASP A 70 -37.28 -16.07 16.89
CA ASP A 70 -36.00 -16.63 16.46
C ASP A 70 -35.70 -16.58 14.94
N GLY A 71 -36.45 -15.76 14.19
CA GLY A 71 -36.27 -15.59 12.75
C GLY A 71 -34.99 -14.83 12.37
N SER A 72 -34.41 -15.20 11.22
CA SER A 72 -33.39 -14.44 10.52
C SER A 72 -34.00 -13.85 9.24
N SER A 73 -33.48 -12.71 8.79
CA SER A 73 -33.74 -12.23 7.44
C SER A 73 -33.27 -13.25 6.40
N ASP A 74 -33.83 -13.16 5.20
CA ASP A 74 -33.19 -13.70 4.00
C ASP A 74 -31.83 -13.02 3.75
N ALA A 75 -31.08 -13.51 2.77
CA ALA A 75 -29.80 -12.94 2.37
C ALA A 75 -29.97 -11.50 1.87
N ILE A 76 -29.38 -10.54 2.59
CA ILE A 76 -29.36 -9.14 2.18
C ILE A 76 -28.09 -8.91 1.36
N SER A 77 -28.23 -8.64 0.07
CA SER A 77 -27.09 -8.31 -0.81
C SER A 77 -26.54 -6.92 -0.48
N LEU A 78 -25.31 -6.85 0.02
CA LEU A 78 -24.65 -5.60 0.37
C LEU A 78 -24.34 -4.77 -0.87
N GLN A 79 -24.39 -3.44 -0.76
CA GLN A 79 -24.10 -2.55 -1.91
C GLN A 79 -22.65 -2.62 -2.38
N GLN A 80 -21.74 -2.96 -1.46
CA GLN A 80 -20.36 -3.29 -1.75
C GLN A 80 -19.93 -4.49 -0.88
N PRO A 81 -18.88 -5.23 -1.26
CA PRO A 81 -18.35 -6.27 -0.40
C PRO A 81 -17.81 -5.69 0.93
N PHE A 82 -18.22 -6.28 2.05
CA PHE A 82 -17.74 -5.94 3.39
C PHE A 82 -16.54 -6.84 3.76
N LYS A 83 -15.46 -6.24 4.26
CA LYS A 83 -14.31 -7.00 4.79
C LYS A 83 -14.50 -7.30 6.27
N PHE A 84 -14.30 -8.53 6.70
CA PHE A 84 -14.34 -8.96 8.09
C PHE A 84 -13.15 -9.87 8.39
N PHE A 85 -12.15 -9.33 9.08
CA PHE A 85 -10.87 -9.95 9.44
C PHE A 85 -10.24 -10.74 8.28
N GLY A 86 -10.00 -10.05 7.15
CA GLY A 86 -9.40 -10.61 5.94
C GLY A 86 -10.38 -11.33 5.00
N ARG A 87 -11.59 -11.70 5.45
CA ARG A 87 -12.63 -12.32 4.61
C ARG A 87 -13.51 -11.26 3.96
N THR A 88 -14.00 -11.53 2.77
CA THR A 88 -14.85 -10.58 2.00
C THR A 88 -16.23 -11.17 1.78
N TYR A 89 -17.27 -10.42 2.16
CA TYR A 89 -18.67 -10.86 2.08
C TYR A 89 -19.52 -9.92 1.23
N SER A 90 -20.30 -10.47 0.31
CA SER A 90 -21.25 -9.73 -0.54
C SER A 90 -22.68 -9.74 0.01
N GLN A 91 -22.93 -10.48 1.10
CA GLN A 91 -24.24 -10.62 1.70
C GLN A 91 -24.15 -10.65 3.23
N ILE A 92 -25.27 -10.32 3.87
CA ILE A 92 -25.41 -10.32 5.32
C ILE A 92 -26.80 -10.82 5.71
N TYR A 93 -26.92 -11.39 6.90
CA TYR A 93 -28.16 -11.87 7.50
C TYR A 93 -28.34 -11.20 8.86
N MET A 94 -29.54 -10.69 9.11
CA MET A 94 -29.89 -10.03 10.37
C MET A 94 -30.84 -10.92 11.16
N ASN A 95 -30.45 -11.29 12.39
CA ASN A 95 -31.26 -12.14 13.25
C ASN A 95 -32.05 -11.31 14.27
N SER A 96 -33.30 -11.71 14.52
CA SER A 96 -34.17 -11.08 15.52
C SER A 96 -33.55 -11.03 16.92
N ASN A 97 -32.70 -12.00 17.27
CA ASN A 97 -31.99 -12.11 18.55
C ASN A 97 -30.69 -11.29 18.65
N GLY A 98 -30.55 -10.23 17.84
CA GLY A 98 -29.56 -9.18 18.06
C GLY A 98 -28.15 -9.47 17.55
N TYR A 99 -28.02 -10.26 16.49
CA TYR A 99 -26.73 -10.53 15.84
C TYR A 99 -26.85 -10.58 14.31
N LEU A 100 -25.70 -10.38 13.65
CA LEU A 100 -25.51 -10.44 12.21
C LEU A 100 -24.56 -11.59 11.85
N THR A 101 -24.82 -12.25 10.74
CA THR A 101 -23.94 -13.28 10.14
C THR A 101 -23.78 -13.05 8.65
N PHE A 102 -22.75 -13.62 8.02
CA PHE A 102 -22.46 -13.35 6.61
C PHE A 102 -22.69 -14.52 5.65
N THR A 103 -22.67 -15.76 6.14
CA THR A 103 -22.73 -16.96 5.28
C THR A 103 -24.12 -17.58 5.21
N LYS A 104 -24.79 -17.69 6.35
CA LYS A 104 -26.13 -18.27 6.46
C LYS A 104 -26.78 -17.87 7.78
N PRO A 105 -28.12 -17.93 7.87
CA PRO A 105 -28.82 -17.82 9.14
C PRO A 105 -28.34 -18.83 10.18
N LEU A 106 -28.35 -18.43 11.45
CA LEU A 106 -28.17 -19.32 12.60
C LEU A 106 -29.54 -19.60 13.25
N PRO A 107 -29.91 -20.88 13.48
CA PRO A 107 -31.05 -21.21 14.32
C PRO A 107 -30.76 -20.79 15.76
N ALA A 108 -31.60 -19.93 16.34
CA ALA A 108 -31.37 -19.41 17.67
C ALA A 108 -31.82 -20.40 18.74
N PHE A 109 -30.87 -21.01 19.45
CA PHE A 109 -31.22 -21.73 20.68
C PHE A 109 -30.28 -21.43 21.84
N ASN A 110 -28.98 -21.18 21.61
CA ASN A 110 -28.05 -20.86 22.68
C ASN A 110 -27.08 -19.75 22.27
N SER A 111 -26.92 -18.73 23.12
CA SER A 111 -25.80 -17.78 23.05
C SER A 111 -24.51 -18.53 23.40
N SER A 112 -23.93 -19.24 22.44
CA SER A 112 -22.58 -19.78 22.56
C SER A 112 -21.64 -18.99 21.64
N LEU A 113 -20.67 -18.30 22.23
CA LEU A 113 -19.74 -17.41 21.53
C LEU A 113 -18.82 -18.05 20.52
N ASN A 114 -18.72 -19.37 20.52
CA ASN A 114 -17.88 -20.06 19.56
C ASN A 114 -18.74 -20.79 18.54
N PRO A 115 -19.55 -20.06 17.71
CA PRO A 115 -20.36 -20.72 16.70
C PRO A 115 -19.50 -21.35 15.60
N LYS A 116 -18.17 -21.16 15.64
CA LYS A 116 -17.26 -21.35 14.50
C LYS A 116 -17.86 -20.64 13.28
N ARG A 117 -18.22 -19.36 13.45
CA ARG A 117 -18.78 -18.50 12.40
C ARG A 117 -18.34 -17.06 12.57
N ASP A 118 -18.28 -16.36 11.45
CA ASP A 118 -18.18 -14.91 11.42
C ASP A 118 -19.52 -14.29 11.86
N ILE A 119 -19.49 -13.64 13.03
CA ILE A 119 -20.66 -13.09 13.71
C ILE A 119 -20.33 -11.72 14.31
N ILE A 120 -21.26 -10.78 14.17
CA ILE A 120 -21.25 -9.49 14.87
C ILE A 120 -22.51 -9.46 15.74
N ALA A 121 -22.34 -9.42 17.05
CA ALA A 121 -23.40 -9.54 18.02
C ALA A 121 -23.41 -8.32 18.95
N PRO A 122 -24.08 -7.21 18.58
CA PRO A 122 -24.32 -6.10 19.50
C PRO A 122 -24.93 -6.57 20.82
N LEU A 123 -25.98 -7.37 20.75
CA LEU A 123 -26.60 -7.97 21.93
C LEU A 123 -27.24 -9.29 21.54
N TRP A 124 -26.51 -10.39 21.71
CA TRP A 124 -27.02 -11.72 21.44
C TRP A 124 -27.78 -12.25 22.65
N THR A 125 -29.10 -12.24 22.59
CA THR A 125 -30.02 -12.74 23.62
C THR A 125 -31.39 -13.07 23.02
N GLN A 126 -32.30 -13.65 23.79
CA GLN A 126 -33.66 -13.95 23.32
C GLN A 126 -34.55 -12.71 23.31
N LEU A 127 -34.90 -12.23 22.13
CA LEU A 127 -35.76 -11.07 21.88
C LEU A 127 -37.03 -11.51 21.15
N ASP A 128 -38.15 -10.85 21.44
CA ASP A 128 -39.45 -11.15 20.85
C ASP A 128 -40.14 -9.90 20.31
N SER A 129 -39.91 -9.62 19.02
CA SER A 129 -40.52 -8.48 18.32
C SER A 129 -42.03 -8.63 18.09
N ARG A 130 -42.63 -9.81 18.31
CA ARG A 130 -44.10 -9.97 18.27
C ARG A 130 -44.78 -9.24 19.43
N ARG A 131 -44.05 -9.05 20.53
CA ARG A 131 -44.54 -8.38 21.74
C ARG A 131 -44.43 -6.86 21.66
N GLY A 132 -43.77 -6.32 20.64
CA GLY A 132 -43.58 -4.89 20.43
C GLY A 132 -42.20 -4.56 19.87
N GLY A 133 -41.98 -3.26 19.65
CA GLY A 133 -40.75 -2.76 19.05
C GLY A 133 -40.64 -3.04 17.55
N SER A 134 -39.49 -2.70 16.98
CA SER A 134 -39.20 -2.92 15.57
C SER A 134 -37.75 -3.31 15.34
N ILE A 135 -37.55 -4.10 14.28
CA ILE A 135 -36.25 -4.55 13.80
C ILE A 135 -36.15 -4.13 12.33
N SER A 136 -35.19 -3.27 12.02
CA SER A 136 -35.04 -2.69 10.68
C SER A 136 -33.58 -2.59 10.25
N TYR A 137 -33.35 -2.54 8.94
CA TYR A 137 -32.03 -2.23 8.39
C TYR A 137 -32.07 -1.18 7.27
N ILE A 138 -30.96 -0.48 7.10
CA ILE A 138 -30.67 0.39 5.96
C ILE A 138 -29.48 -0.21 5.23
N ASN A 139 -29.71 -0.68 4.01
CA ASN A 139 -28.65 -1.20 3.13
C ASN A 139 -28.20 -0.18 2.07
N LYS A 140 -29.03 0.84 1.78
CA LYS A 140 -28.71 1.95 0.87
C LYS A 140 -28.78 3.27 1.65
N PRO A 141 -27.72 3.62 2.40
CA PRO A 141 -27.71 4.85 3.18
C PRO A 141 -27.71 6.08 2.26
N SER A 142 -28.31 7.17 2.73
CA SER A 142 -28.22 8.47 2.08
C SER A 142 -26.80 9.05 2.17
N SER A 143 -26.48 10.05 1.33
CA SER A 143 -25.20 10.76 1.37
C SER A 143 -24.92 11.40 2.75
N ASN A 144 -25.97 11.85 3.44
CA ASN A 144 -25.86 12.38 4.81
C ASN A 144 -25.39 11.32 5.80
N VAL A 145 -25.94 10.10 5.73
CA VAL A 145 -25.51 8.98 6.57
C VAL A 145 -24.06 8.60 6.25
N LEU A 146 -23.67 8.55 4.97
CA LEU A 146 -22.29 8.30 4.56
C LEU A 146 -21.31 9.37 5.08
N ALA A 147 -21.71 10.64 5.07
CA ALA A 147 -20.92 11.74 5.62
C ALA A 147 -20.76 11.62 7.15
N GLN A 148 -21.83 11.26 7.87
CA GLN A 148 -21.80 11.08 9.33
C GLN A 148 -20.88 9.92 9.74
N VAL A 149 -20.99 8.75 9.10
CA VAL A 149 -20.11 7.61 9.43
C VAL A 149 -18.66 7.88 9.01
N THR A 150 -18.44 8.62 7.92
CA THR A 150 -17.09 9.06 7.51
C THR A 150 -16.48 9.97 8.57
N ALA A 151 -17.24 10.95 9.09
CA ALA A 151 -16.79 11.83 10.14
C ALA A 151 -16.47 11.07 11.44
N ALA A 152 -17.33 10.11 11.83
CA ALA A 152 -17.11 9.26 12.99
C ALA A 152 -15.80 8.44 12.86
N VAL A 153 -15.58 7.79 11.71
CA VAL A 153 -14.34 7.03 11.49
C VAL A 153 -13.12 7.95 11.55
N LYS A 154 -13.15 9.11 10.89
CA LYS A 154 -12.03 10.07 10.94
C LYS A 154 -11.73 10.59 12.35
N GLN A 155 -12.76 10.74 13.19
CA GLN A 155 -12.61 11.18 14.56
C GLN A 155 -11.95 10.11 15.45
N TYR A 156 -12.38 8.85 15.35
CA TYR A 156 -11.95 7.78 16.26
C TYR A 156 -10.80 6.92 15.72
N PHE A 157 -10.53 7.00 14.40
CA PHE A 157 -9.43 6.34 13.71
C PHE A 157 -8.66 7.33 12.83
N PRO A 158 -8.09 8.42 13.40
CA PRO A 158 -7.54 9.55 12.63
C PRO A 158 -6.34 9.18 11.74
N ASN A 159 -5.64 8.08 12.05
CA ASN A 159 -4.49 7.61 11.27
C ASN A 159 -4.89 6.76 10.07
N ILE A 160 -6.19 6.55 9.81
CA ILE A 160 -6.68 5.75 8.70
C ILE A 160 -7.44 6.66 7.72
N PRO A 161 -6.88 6.92 6.52
CA PRO A 161 -7.61 7.63 5.48
C PRO A 161 -8.87 6.84 5.11
N PHE A 162 -10.03 7.49 5.18
CA PHE A 162 -11.31 6.84 4.97
C PHE A 162 -12.36 7.80 4.42
N ALA A 163 -13.06 7.35 3.38
CA ALA A 163 -14.36 7.84 2.98
C ALA A 163 -15.29 6.63 2.83
N ALA A 164 -16.47 6.68 3.45
CA ALA A 164 -17.45 5.61 3.34
C ALA A 164 -18.04 5.59 1.93
N ALA A 165 -17.85 4.47 1.22
CA ALA A 165 -18.53 4.22 -0.04
C ALA A 165 -19.88 3.55 0.19
N SER A 166 -20.04 2.85 1.31
CA SER A 166 -21.30 2.27 1.75
C SER A 166 -21.38 2.20 3.28
N ALA A 167 -22.59 1.96 3.78
CA ALA A 167 -22.83 1.59 5.16
C ALA A 167 -24.03 0.64 5.24
N PHE A 168 -24.03 -0.24 6.24
CA PHE A 168 -25.17 -1.06 6.60
C PHE A 168 -25.55 -0.75 8.04
N VAL A 169 -26.79 -0.33 8.27
CA VAL A 169 -27.30 0.01 9.60
C VAL A 169 -28.34 -1.01 9.98
N ALA A 170 -28.22 -1.67 11.13
CA ALA A 170 -29.20 -2.59 11.67
C ALA A 170 -29.63 -2.10 13.05
N THR A 171 -30.94 -1.97 13.27
CA THR A 171 -31.51 -1.34 14.46
C THR A 171 -32.56 -2.24 15.11
N TRP A 172 -32.45 -2.40 16.43
CA TRP A 172 -33.46 -3.00 17.30
C TRP A 172 -33.99 -1.87 18.19
N LYS A 173 -35.23 -1.45 17.93
CA LYS A 173 -35.87 -0.32 18.61
C LYS A 173 -36.99 -0.82 19.50
N SER A 174 -36.89 -0.57 20.80
CA SER A 174 -37.86 -0.97 21.83
C SER A 174 -38.27 -2.44 21.75
N VAL A 175 -37.35 -3.35 21.44
CA VAL A 175 -37.67 -4.78 21.26
C VAL A 175 -37.73 -5.46 22.64
N PRO A 176 -38.83 -6.14 23.00
CA PRO A 176 -38.93 -6.84 24.28
C PRO A 176 -38.05 -8.09 24.36
N TYR A 177 -37.64 -8.45 25.58
CA TYR A 177 -37.12 -9.79 25.85
C TYR A 177 -38.22 -10.86 25.79
N ASN A 178 -37.85 -12.09 25.43
CA ASN A 178 -38.79 -13.21 25.33
C ASN A 178 -39.49 -13.54 26.68
N ASN A 179 -38.74 -13.70 27.77
CA ASN A 179 -39.25 -14.21 29.05
C ASN A 179 -39.47 -13.15 30.14
N SER A 180 -39.71 -11.88 29.77
CA SER A 180 -39.76 -10.69 30.65
C SER A 180 -38.39 -10.07 30.98
N GLY A 181 -38.35 -8.76 31.22
CA GLY A 181 -37.11 -7.98 31.39
C GLY A 181 -37.13 -6.57 30.78
N GLY A 182 -38.28 -6.06 30.34
CA GLY A 182 -38.36 -4.77 29.64
C GLY A 182 -38.00 -4.86 28.16
N VAL A 183 -37.53 -3.74 27.61
CA VAL A 183 -37.19 -3.57 26.18
C VAL A 183 -35.74 -3.14 25.99
N VAL A 184 -35.20 -3.40 24.80
CA VAL A 184 -33.83 -3.03 24.43
C VAL A 184 -33.81 -2.11 23.21
N ASN A 185 -32.82 -1.20 23.19
CA ASN A 185 -32.54 -0.29 22.10
C ASN A 185 -31.05 -0.36 21.74
N PHE A 186 -30.72 -0.91 20.58
CA PHE A 186 -29.35 -0.92 20.09
C PHE A 186 -29.29 -0.88 18.57
N GLN A 187 -28.18 -0.38 18.05
CA GLN A 187 -27.92 -0.25 16.63
C GLN A 187 -26.48 -0.69 16.33
N VAL A 188 -26.29 -1.33 15.19
CA VAL A 188 -24.97 -1.61 14.63
C VAL A 188 -24.84 -0.97 13.27
N VAL A 189 -23.70 -0.32 13.05
CA VAL A 189 -23.36 0.37 11.82
C VAL A 189 -22.08 -0.24 11.28
N LEU A 190 -22.18 -0.89 10.13
CA LEU A 190 -21.03 -1.28 9.33
C LEU A 190 -20.70 -0.12 8.41
N ALA A 191 -19.59 0.59 8.64
CA ALA A 191 -19.12 1.67 7.79
C ALA A 191 -17.92 1.17 6.98
N TYR A 192 -17.99 1.21 5.65
CA TYR A 192 -16.96 0.55 4.85
C TYR A 192 -16.77 1.17 3.47
N ASN A 193 -15.59 0.90 2.94
CA ASN A 193 -15.26 1.05 1.54
C ASN A 193 -14.51 -0.20 1.07
N VAL A 194 -14.01 -0.14 -0.16
CA VAL A 194 -13.27 -1.26 -0.76
C VAL A 194 -11.99 -1.63 0.01
N HIS A 195 -11.41 -0.74 0.81
CA HIS A 195 -10.16 -0.97 1.54
C HIS A 195 -10.35 -1.28 3.02
N ARG A 196 -11.23 -0.55 3.70
CA ARG A 196 -11.39 -0.54 5.16
C ARG A 196 -12.84 -0.77 5.55
N SER A 197 -13.03 -1.43 6.68
CA SER A 197 -14.35 -1.68 7.27
C SER A 197 -14.30 -1.48 8.77
N PHE A 198 -15.34 -0.85 9.29
CA PHE A 198 -15.51 -0.51 10.68
C PHE A 198 -16.88 -0.97 11.16
N VAL A 199 -16.94 -1.37 12.42
CA VAL A 199 -18.18 -1.68 13.13
C VAL A 199 -18.34 -0.66 14.24
N PHE A 200 -19.46 0.06 14.25
CA PHE A 200 -19.91 0.84 15.39
C PHE A 200 -21.12 0.15 16.00
N ILE A 201 -21.12 0.02 17.32
CA ILE A 201 -22.23 -0.51 18.10
C ILE A 201 -22.68 0.60 19.03
N TYR A 202 -23.93 1.01 18.90
CA TYR A 202 -24.56 2.01 19.74
C TYR A 202 -25.62 1.35 20.62
N TYR A 203 -25.47 1.50 21.92
CA TYR A 203 -26.45 1.09 22.90
C TYR A 203 -27.24 2.31 23.35
N GLY A 204 -28.55 2.24 23.19
CA GLY A 204 -29.49 3.08 23.92
C GLY A 204 -29.82 2.48 25.26
N ASP A 205 -31.05 2.66 25.69
CA ASP A 205 -31.55 2.01 26.90
C ASP A 205 -31.64 0.49 26.70
N ILE A 206 -30.91 -0.24 27.52
CA ILE A 206 -30.94 -1.69 27.60
C ILE A 206 -31.48 -2.08 28.98
N ALA A 207 -32.74 -2.53 29.03
CA ALA A 207 -33.35 -2.96 30.28
C ALA A 207 -32.63 -4.20 30.85
N GLU A 208 -32.58 -4.31 32.18
CA GLU A 208 -31.96 -5.44 32.86
C GLU A 208 -32.68 -6.76 32.56
N THR A 209 -31.92 -7.85 32.48
CA THR A 209 -32.48 -9.18 32.19
C THR A 209 -31.73 -10.27 32.95
N GLY A 210 -32.47 -11.31 33.36
CA GLY A 210 -31.88 -12.56 33.87
C GLY A 210 -31.52 -13.54 32.76
N GLN A 211 -31.85 -13.24 31.50
CA GLN A 211 -31.50 -14.09 30.37
C GLN A 211 -29.99 -14.07 30.10
N PRO A 212 -29.41 -15.18 29.62
CA PRO A 212 -28.03 -15.15 29.13
C PRO A 212 -27.93 -14.18 27.95
N TRP A 213 -26.85 -13.40 27.93
CA TRP A 213 -26.58 -12.42 26.90
C TRP A 213 -25.08 -12.31 26.66
N GLN A 214 -24.71 -11.95 25.43
CA GLN A 214 -23.32 -11.70 25.04
C GLN A 214 -23.28 -10.52 24.06
N ALA A 215 -22.20 -9.75 24.10
CA ALA A 215 -21.98 -8.61 23.21
C ALA A 215 -20.54 -8.62 22.69
N GLY A 216 -20.35 -8.50 21.37
CA GLY A 216 -19.04 -8.57 20.74
C GLY A 216 -19.05 -9.09 19.31
N TYR A 217 -17.95 -9.72 18.89
CA TYR A 217 -17.81 -10.36 17.59
C TYR A 217 -16.87 -11.57 17.66
N SER A 218 -16.97 -12.47 16.70
CA SER A 218 -16.06 -13.61 16.56
C SER A 218 -15.92 -14.02 15.09
N THR A 219 -14.75 -14.55 14.73
CA THR A 219 -14.49 -15.18 13.43
C THR A 219 -14.66 -16.69 13.49
N VAL A 220 -14.88 -17.30 12.32
CA VAL A 220 -15.07 -18.74 12.10
C VAL A 220 -13.95 -19.61 12.66
N ASP A 221 -12.72 -19.10 12.60
CA ASP A 221 -11.49 -19.72 13.09
C ASP A 221 -11.12 -19.31 14.52
N SER A 222 -11.95 -18.47 15.16
CA SER A 222 -11.66 -17.83 16.45
C SER A 222 -10.36 -17.00 16.50
N ALA A 223 -9.73 -16.73 15.36
CA ALA A 223 -8.48 -15.96 15.30
C ALA A 223 -8.67 -14.49 15.70
N SER A 224 -9.88 -13.95 15.51
CA SER A 224 -10.26 -12.62 15.97
C SER A 224 -11.62 -12.70 16.65
N SER A 225 -11.62 -12.49 17.96
CA SER A 225 -12.85 -12.41 18.76
C SER A 225 -12.72 -11.37 19.85
N PHE A 226 -13.82 -10.70 20.16
CA PHE A 226 -13.89 -9.71 21.21
C PHE A 226 -15.19 -9.85 21.99
N LEU A 227 -15.10 -9.69 23.31
CA LEU A 227 -16.24 -9.60 24.21
C LEU A 227 -16.23 -8.26 24.91
N VAL A 228 -17.38 -7.59 24.88
CA VAL A 228 -17.58 -6.38 25.66
C VAL A 228 -17.51 -6.75 27.15
N PRO A 229 -16.54 -6.19 27.91
CA PRO A 229 -16.36 -6.51 29.32
C PRO A 229 -17.36 -5.73 30.18
N ALA A 230 -18.62 -6.17 30.16
CA ALA A 230 -19.71 -5.62 30.96
C ALA A 230 -20.22 -6.69 31.95
N ARG A 231 -20.47 -6.27 33.20
CA ARG A 231 -20.92 -7.17 34.30
C ARG A 231 -22.42 -7.38 34.30
N SER A 232 -23.19 -6.44 33.75
CA SER A 232 -24.61 -6.56 33.52
C SER A 232 -24.97 -5.97 32.15
N VAL A 233 -26.16 -6.31 31.66
CA VAL A 233 -26.59 -5.87 30.33
C VAL A 233 -26.80 -4.34 30.28
N SER A 234 -27.16 -3.70 31.39
CA SER A 234 -27.33 -2.24 31.46
C SER A 234 -26.01 -1.47 31.41
N GLU A 235 -24.88 -2.09 31.78
CA GLU A 235 -23.56 -1.47 31.62
C GLU A 235 -23.21 -1.24 30.14
N LEU A 236 -23.85 -1.95 29.20
CA LEU A 236 -23.67 -1.71 27.76
C LEU A 236 -24.05 -0.28 27.37
N SER A 237 -25.11 0.27 27.96
CA SER A 237 -25.59 1.64 27.71
C SER A 237 -24.62 2.74 28.16
N SER A 238 -23.65 2.43 29.03
CA SER A 238 -22.65 3.39 29.52
C SER A 238 -21.22 3.08 29.10
N SER A 239 -20.91 1.82 28.80
CA SER A 239 -19.58 1.35 28.40
C SER A 239 -19.13 1.87 27.02
N SER A 240 -17.81 1.98 26.82
CA SER A 240 -17.23 2.45 25.55
C SER A 240 -15.73 2.13 25.45
N ASN A 241 -15.22 1.95 24.22
CA ASN A 241 -13.79 1.96 23.91
C ASN A 241 -13.30 3.23 23.20
N ILE A 242 -14.19 4.18 22.91
CA ILE A 242 -13.87 5.44 22.21
C ILE A 242 -14.24 6.70 23.02
N LYS A 243 -14.54 6.54 24.32
CA LYS A 243 -14.97 7.62 25.22
C LYS A 243 -16.27 8.32 24.78
N VAL A 244 -17.14 7.57 24.09
CA VAL A 244 -18.49 7.99 23.74
C VAL A 244 -19.45 7.05 24.44
N THR A 245 -20.24 7.56 25.38
CA THR A 245 -21.17 6.76 26.20
C THR A 245 -22.00 5.80 25.36
N GLY A 246 -21.98 4.52 25.73
CA GLY A 246 -22.76 3.46 25.06
C GLY A 246 -22.30 3.15 23.64
N CYS A 247 -21.10 3.57 23.24
CA CYS A 247 -20.60 3.35 21.88
C CYS A 247 -19.28 2.56 21.87
N TRP A 248 -19.27 1.50 21.07
CA TRP A 248 -18.10 0.69 20.78
C TRP A 248 -17.77 0.76 19.29
N ALA A 249 -16.51 1.01 18.96
CA ALA A 249 -16.05 1.07 17.57
C ALA A 249 -14.85 0.14 17.32
N PHE A 250 -14.87 -0.59 16.21
CA PHE A 250 -13.82 -1.54 15.85
C PHE A 250 -13.45 -1.39 14.39
N GLN A 251 -12.15 -1.36 14.09
CA GLN A 251 -11.66 -1.66 12.75
C GLN A 251 -11.70 -3.19 12.57
N VAL A 252 -12.34 -3.67 11.50
CA VAL A 252 -12.58 -5.11 11.29
C VAL A 252 -12.19 -5.61 9.91
N ASP A 253 -11.46 -4.85 9.09
CA ASP A 253 -11.02 -5.34 7.77
C ASP A 253 -9.88 -6.36 7.84
N GLY A 254 -9.16 -6.40 8.97
CA GLY A 254 -7.99 -7.26 9.18
C GLY A 254 -6.70 -6.71 8.59
N SER A 255 -6.68 -5.47 8.08
CA SER A 255 -5.45 -4.89 7.55
C SER A 255 -4.42 -4.62 8.66
N PRO A 256 -3.14 -4.90 8.42
CA PRO A 256 -2.08 -4.52 9.35
C PRO A 256 -1.95 -2.99 9.43
N LYS A 257 -1.34 -2.49 10.50
CA LYS A 257 -0.87 -1.09 10.54
C LYS A 257 0.12 -0.88 9.40
N LEU A 258 -0.18 0.05 8.50
CA LEU A 258 0.72 0.41 7.42
C LEU A 258 1.88 1.26 7.96
N PRO A 259 3.09 1.13 7.43
CA PRO A 259 4.16 2.05 7.78
C PRO A 259 3.86 3.48 7.25
N ASP A 260 4.36 4.50 7.95
CA ASP A 260 4.10 5.92 7.68
C ASP A 260 4.55 6.40 6.29
N ASN A 261 5.34 5.60 5.57
CA ASN A 261 5.83 5.91 4.24
C ASN A 261 4.81 5.66 3.11
N PHE A 262 3.68 4.99 3.39
CA PHE A 262 2.62 4.78 2.41
C PHE A 262 1.98 6.11 1.99
N ILE A 263 1.68 6.24 0.69
CA ILE A 263 0.82 7.32 0.24
C ILE A 263 -0.61 6.97 0.67
N PRO A 264 -1.35 7.88 1.34
CA PRO A 264 -2.72 7.65 1.80
C PRO A 264 -3.60 7.03 0.69
N PHE A 265 -4.50 6.12 1.03
CA PHE A 265 -5.47 5.55 0.10
C PHE A 265 -6.76 5.15 0.81
N GLY A 266 -7.84 4.91 0.05
CA GLY A 266 -9.18 4.65 0.59
C GLY A 266 -10.13 5.85 0.45
N ASN A 267 -9.84 6.75 -0.49
CA ASN A 267 -10.62 7.96 -0.75
C ASN A 267 -11.10 8.03 -2.22
N GLY A 268 -11.89 7.03 -2.64
CA GLY A 268 -12.59 7.05 -3.93
C GLY A 268 -11.74 6.62 -5.14
N GLU A 269 -10.69 5.82 -4.93
CA GLU A 269 -9.88 5.25 -6.01
C GLU A 269 -10.68 4.37 -6.97
N MET A 270 -10.21 4.29 -8.21
CA MET A 270 -10.68 3.28 -9.17
C MET A 270 -10.13 1.90 -8.76
N VAL A 271 -10.99 0.89 -8.72
CA VAL A 271 -10.62 -0.48 -8.35
C VAL A 271 -10.60 -1.36 -9.60
N THR A 272 -9.60 -2.24 -9.70
CA THR A 272 -9.52 -3.21 -10.80
C THR A 272 -10.64 -4.27 -10.69
N PRO A 273 -11.04 -4.92 -11.79
CA PRO A 273 -12.00 -6.00 -11.71
C PRO A 273 -11.48 -7.18 -10.88
N ARG A 274 -12.39 -7.82 -10.13
CA ARG A 274 -12.11 -9.05 -9.37
C ARG A 274 -12.05 -10.27 -10.29
N LEU A 275 -10.94 -10.43 -10.99
CA LEU A 275 -10.71 -11.47 -12.00
C LEU A 275 -9.30 -12.04 -11.87
N ASP A 276 -9.17 -13.35 -12.11
CA ASP A 276 -7.86 -13.98 -12.26
C ASP A 276 -7.13 -13.38 -13.46
N ASN A 277 -5.88 -12.97 -13.28
CA ASN A 277 -5.08 -12.29 -14.31
C ASN A 277 -5.73 -11.04 -14.91
N GLY A 278 -6.70 -10.44 -14.21
CA GLY A 278 -7.40 -9.24 -14.64
C GLY A 278 -6.52 -7.99 -14.62
N SER A 279 -7.02 -6.92 -15.22
CA SER A 279 -6.36 -5.62 -15.26
C SER A 279 -7.41 -4.50 -15.27
N SER A 280 -7.00 -3.29 -14.90
CA SER A 280 -7.77 -2.10 -15.27
C SER A 280 -7.89 -1.98 -16.79
N GLU A 281 -8.89 -1.23 -17.23
CA GLU A 281 -8.89 -0.59 -18.55
C GLU A 281 -7.71 0.39 -18.68
N ALA A 282 -7.51 0.95 -19.88
CA ALA A 282 -6.48 1.95 -20.13
C ALA A 282 -6.72 3.20 -19.27
N ILE A 283 -5.77 3.56 -18.43
CA ILE A 283 -5.81 4.78 -17.61
C ILE A 283 -4.97 5.83 -18.30
N ILE A 284 -5.60 6.89 -18.78
CA ILE A 284 -4.88 8.05 -19.33
C ILE A 284 -4.26 8.83 -18.17
N LEU A 285 -2.94 9.03 -18.24
CA LEU A 285 -2.22 9.83 -17.26
C LEU A 285 -2.48 11.31 -17.54
N GLN A 286 -2.84 12.09 -16.52
CA GLN A 286 -3.05 13.54 -16.61
C GLN A 286 -1.76 14.27 -16.99
N GLN A 287 -0.61 13.71 -16.64
CA GLN A 287 0.70 14.19 -17.07
C GLN A 287 1.50 13.09 -17.76
N PRO A 288 2.26 13.40 -18.82
CA PRO A 288 3.14 12.43 -19.45
C PRO A 288 4.19 11.91 -18.47
N PHE A 289 4.44 10.61 -18.49
CA PHE A 289 5.47 9.96 -17.70
C PHE A 289 6.68 9.64 -18.59
N LYS A 290 7.86 10.15 -18.23
CA LYS A 290 9.11 9.88 -18.95
C LYS A 290 9.70 8.57 -18.47
N TYR A 291 9.91 7.64 -19.39
CA TYR A 291 10.42 6.30 -19.09
C TYR A 291 11.53 5.93 -20.07
N PHE A 292 12.78 6.08 -19.62
CA PHE A 292 14.02 5.84 -20.35
C PHE A 292 14.02 6.45 -21.75
N GLY A 293 13.75 7.76 -21.83
CA GLY A 293 13.66 8.51 -23.10
C GLY A 293 12.33 8.38 -23.85
N ARG A 294 11.45 7.45 -23.47
CA ARG A 294 10.08 7.33 -24.00
C ARG A 294 9.13 8.21 -23.21
N THR A 295 8.04 8.63 -23.85
CA THR A 295 6.94 9.35 -23.20
C THR A 295 5.71 8.46 -23.17
N LEU A 296 5.27 8.09 -21.96
CA LEU A 296 4.13 7.22 -21.72
C LEU A 296 2.96 8.07 -21.23
N ASN A 297 1.82 7.96 -21.90
CA ASN A 297 0.63 8.78 -21.63
C ASN A 297 -0.52 7.99 -21.02
N GLN A 298 -0.34 6.69 -20.83
CA GLN A 298 -1.35 5.80 -20.28
C GLN A 298 -0.69 4.65 -19.54
N THR A 299 -1.41 4.02 -18.61
CA THR A 299 -0.96 2.81 -17.92
C THR A 299 -2.12 1.85 -17.69
N PHE A 300 -1.79 0.60 -17.40
CA PHE A 300 -2.71 -0.46 -17.01
C PHE A 300 -2.24 -1.04 -15.68
N VAL A 301 -3.15 -1.16 -14.71
CA VAL A 301 -2.86 -1.77 -13.40
C VAL A 301 -3.32 -3.21 -13.43
N ASN A 302 -2.35 -4.15 -13.46
CA ASN A 302 -2.66 -5.57 -13.54
C ASN A 302 -2.77 -6.20 -12.15
N ASN A 303 -3.72 -7.12 -11.99
CA ASN A 303 -3.99 -7.77 -10.71
C ASN A 303 -2.74 -8.49 -10.15
N ASN A 304 -1.86 -8.98 -11.03
CA ASN A 304 -0.63 -9.69 -10.69
C ASN A 304 0.54 -8.79 -10.26
N GLY A 305 0.31 -7.53 -9.89
CA GLY A 305 1.31 -6.71 -9.19
C GLY A 305 2.31 -5.98 -10.11
N LEU A 306 1.85 -5.60 -11.30
CA LEU A 306 2.65 -4.84 -12.26
C LEU A 306 1.81 -3.81 -13.02
N LEU A 307 2.52 -2.80 -13.53
CA LEU A 307 2.03 -1.83 -14.50
C LEU A 307 2.60 -2.14 -15.89
N THR A 308 1.76 -1.97 -16.91
CA THR A 308 2.18 -1.92 -18.32
C THR A 308 1.65 -0.66 -18.97
N PHE A 309 2.12 -0.33 -20.17
CA PHE A 309 1.82 0.97 -20.81
C PHE A 309 1.23 0.85 -22.23
N ALA A 310 1.31 -0.33 -22.84
CA ALA A 310 0.74 -0.58 -24.17
C ALA A 310 -0.58 -1.37 -24.11
N LYS A 311 -0.61 -2.45 -23.32
CA LYS A 311 -1.77 -3.33 -23.13
C LYS A 311 -1.66 -4.13 -21.83
N PRO A 312 -2.78 -4.64 -21.27
CA PRO A 312 -2.75 -5.58 -20.15
C PRO A 312 -1.97 -6.87 -20.52
N PRO A 313 -1.12 -7.39 -19.63
CA PRO A 313 -0.57 -8.73 -19.78
C PRO A 313 -1.60 -9.79 -19.37
N SER A 314 -1.57 -10.95 -20.02
CA SER A 314 -2.33 -12.16 -19.63
C SER A 314 -1.54 -13.08 -18.69
N ASP A 315 -0.25 -12.82 -18.52
CA ASP A 315 0.70 -13.77 -17.95
C ASP A 315 0.80 -13.58 -16.41
N CYS A 316 0.61 -14.64 -15.63
CA CYS A 316 0.79 -14.61 -14.18
C CYS A 316 2.22 -14.91 -13.72
N ILE A 317 2.97 -15.68 -14.52
CA ILE A 317 4.34 -16.07 -14.22
C ILE A 317 5.28 -14.93 -14.62
N PRO A 318 6.10 -14.40 -13.70
CA PRO A 318 7.03 -13.33 -14.02
C PRO A 318 8.19 -13.79 -14.91
N PHE A 319 8.54 -12.98 -15.89
CA PHE A 319 9.75 -13.15 -16.69
C PHE A 319 10.28 -11.80 -17.18
N LEU A 320 11.61 -11.63 -17.13
CA LEU A 320 12.29 -10.49 -17.74
C LEU A 320 12.38 -10.65 -19.25
N ASN A 321 12.70 -9.56 -19.94
CA ASN A 321 12.81 -9.50 -21.40
C ASN A 321 11.48 -9.83 -22.08
N SER A 322 10.38 -9.36 -21.48
CA SER A 322 9.04 -9.66 -21.98
C SER A 322 8.66 -8.87 -23.24
N GLY A 323 9.57 -8.01 -23.73
CA GLY A 323 9.32 -7.14 -24.88
C GLY A 323 8.28 -6.06 -24.58
N ARG A 324 8.24 -5.55 -23.35
CA ARG A 324 7.22 -4.62 -22.83
C ARG A 324 7.85 -3.61 -21.88
N ASP A 325 7.44 -2.35 -21.98
CA ASP A 325 7.65 -1.40 -20.90
C ASP A 325 6.78 -1.82 -19.72
N LEU A 326 7.40 -2.11 -18.57
CA LEU A 326 6.71 -2.55 -17.37
C LEU A 326 7.40 -2.08 -16.09
N ILE A 327 6.60 -1.88 -15.05
CA ILE A 327 7.06 -1.60 -13.69
C ILE A 327 6.36 -2.58 -12.76
N ALA A 328 7.13 -3.40 -12.05
CA ALA A 328 6.63 -4.47 -11.21
C ALA A 328 7.13 -4.29 -9.78
N PRO A 329 6.37 -3.66 -8.87
CA PRO A 329 6.72 -3.65 -7.45
C PRO A 329 6.82 -5.08 -6.91
N LEU A 330 5.87 -5.94 -7.27
CA LEU A 330 5.89 -7.36 -6.95
C LEU A 330 5.03 -8.10 -7.97
N TRP A 331 5.63 -8.54 -9.07
CA TRP A 331 4.94 -9.38 -10.04
C TRP A 331 4.89 -10.82 -9.54
N THR A 332 3.69 -11.34 -9.32
CA THR A 332 3.42 -12.74 -9.01
C THR A 332 1.93 -13.05 -9.23
N HIS A 333 1.51 -14.32 -9.12
CA HIS A 333 0.12 -14.71 -9.31
C HIS A 333 -0.75 -14.35 -8.08
N PHE A 334 -1.52 -13.27 -8.18
CA PHE A 334 -2.45 -12.82 -7.13
C PHE A 334 -3.88 -13.24 -7.46
N ASP A 335 -4.72 -13.42 -6.42
CA ASP A 335 -6.15 -13.69 -6.59
C ASP A 335 -7.02 -12.72 -5.79
N ASN A 336 -7.34 -11.58 -6.39
CA ASN A 336 -8.21 -10.59 -5.77
C ASN A 336 -9.70 -11.02 -5.70
N ARG A 337 -10.07 -12.22 -6.16
CA ARG A 337 -11.42 -12.79 -5.96
C ARG A 337 -11.57 -13.36 -4.55
N GLN A 338 -10.46 -13.83 -3.96
CA GLN A 338 -10.44 -14.42 -2.61
C GLN A 338 -10.31 -13.36 -1.50
N GLY A 339 -9.83 -12.16 -1.82
CA GLY A 339 -9.65 -11.11 -0.83
C GLY A 339 -8.85 -9.93 -1.37
N GLY A 340 -8.58 -8.96 -0.50
CA GLY A 340 -7.82 -7.76 -0.86
C GLY A 340 -8.50 -6.85 -1.88
N THR A 341 -7.81 -5.76 -2.20
CA THR A 341 -8.25 -4.73 -3.14
C THR A 341 -7.07 -4.16 -3.89
N ILE A 342 -7.24 -3.94 -5.19
CA ILE A 342 -6.23 -3.33 -6.04
C ILE A 342 -6.85 -2.06 -6.59
N SER A 343 -6.27 -0.91 -6.25
CA SER A 343 -6.85 0.38 -6.57
C SER A 343 -5.81 1.35 -7.09
N CYS A 344 -6.27 2.35 -7.83
CA CYS A 344 -5.40 3.37 -8.37
C CYS A 344 -6.09 4.71 -8.51
N ARG A 345 -5.29 5.77 -8.49
CA ARG A 345 -5.69 7.15 -8.76
C ARG A 345 -4.50 7.96 -9.23
N GLU A 346 -4.79 9.10 -9.83
CA GLU A 346 -3.78 10.13 -10.05
C GLU A 346 -4.09 11.33 -9.14
N ASP A 347 -3.06 11.80 -8.44
CA ASP A 347 -3.19 12.77 -7.37
C ASP A 347 -2.32 14.00 -7.68
N THR A 348 -2.95 15.18 -7.60
CA THR A 348 -2.32 16.49 -7.81
C THR A 348 -2.46 17.38 -6.57
N SER A 349 -2.93 16.83 -5.45
CA SER A 349 -3.07 17.58 -4.20
C SER A 349 -1.71 17.95 -3.61
N SER A 350 -1.64 19.12 -2.97
CA SER A 350 -0.40 19.63 -2.36
C SER A 350 0.20 18.66 -1.34
N ASP A 351 -0.64 17.99 -0.57
CA ASP A 351 -0.22 17.12 0.53
C ASP A 351 0.45 15.85 0.01
N VAL A 352 -0.15 15.19 -0.98
CA VAL A 352 0.43 13.99 -1.60
C VAL A 352 1.67 14.34 -2.39
N LEU A 353 1.66 15.45 -3.15
CA LEU A 353 2.85 15.90 -3.89
C LEU A 353 3.99 16.28 -2.93
N ALA A 354 3.71 16.89 -1.77
CA ALA A 354 4.72 17.17 -0.75
C ALA A 354 5.36 15.89 -0.19
N GLN A 355 4.56 14.86 0.10
CA GLN A 355 5.06 13.56 0.57
C GLN A 355 5.94 12.87 -0.48
N VAL A 356 5.50 12.86 -1.75
CA VAL A 356 6.27 12.30 -2.88
C VAL A 356 7.58 13.04 -3.09
N ASN A 357 7.54 14.38 -3.09
CA ASN A 357 8.73 15.21 -3.25
C ASN A 357 9.72 15.03 -2.09
N ALA A 358 9.25 14.91 -0.86
CA ALA A 358 10.09 14.62 0.31
C ALA A 358 10.78 13.26 0.18
N ALA A 359 10.05 12.23 -0.24
CA ALA A 359 10.61 10.89 -0.46
C ALA A 359 11.69 10.88 -1.55
N ILE A 360 11.47 11.59 -2.66
CA ILE A 360 12.45 11.70 -3.75
C ILE A 360 13.70 12.48 -3.30
N LYS A 361 13.51 13.62 -2.62
CA LYS A 361 14.61 14.48 -2.15
C LYS A 361 15.52 13.78 -1.15
N GLN A 362 14.99 12.87 -0.33
CA GLN A 362 15.79 12.08 0.61
C GLN A 362 16.83 11.17 -0.10
N ASN A 363 16.52 10.62 -1.28
CA ASN A 363 17.44 9.76 -2.04
C ASN A 363 18.23 10.55 -3.13
N SER A 364 17.61 11.60 -3.66
CA SER A 364 18.18 12.43 -4.72
C SER A 364 18.15 13.92 -4.31
N PRO A 365 18.93 14.34 -3.31
CA PRO A 365 18.88 15.71 -2.76
C PRO A 365 19.21 16.81 -3.78
N ASN A 366 20.00 16.47 -4.80
CA ASN A 366 20.40 17.39 -5.87
C ASN A 366 19.53 17.26 -7.14
N ALA A 367 18.45 16.47 -7.11
CA ALA A 367 17.56 16.38 -8.25
C ALA A 367 16.74 17.67 -8.38
N ASN A 368 16.91 18.39 -9.49
CA ASN A 368 15.96 19.41 -9.90
C ASN A 368 14.65 18.74 -10.34
N PHE A 369 13.78 18.42 -9.38
CA PHE A 369 12.53 17.73 -9.58
C PHE A 369 11.49 18.22 -8.56
N THR A 370 10.32 18.57 -9.07
CA THR A 370 9.11 18.82 -8.29
C THR A 370 7.96 18.13 -8.99
N ALA A 371 7.36 17.13 -8.34
CA ALA A 371 6.20 16.43 -8.88
C ALA A 371 5.05 17.41 -9.09
N SER A 372 4.50 17.42 -10.30
CA SER A 372 3.23 18.07 -10.65
C SER A 372 2.07 17.07 -10.67
N SER A 373 2.37 15.77 -10.72
CA SER A 373 1.39 14.68 -10.60
C SER A 373 2.04 13.44 -9.99
N ALA A 374 1.25 12.64 -9.28
CA ALA A 374 1.60 11.32 -8.78
C ALA A 374 0.48 10.32 -9.09
N PHE A 375 0.74 9.39 -10.00
CA PHE A 375 -0.14 8.22 -10.17
C PHE A 375 0.22 7.16 -9.13
N VAL A 376 -0.74 6.74 -8.33
CA VAL A 376 -0.56 5.77 -7.24
C VAL A 376 -1.40 4.54 -7.57
N ALA A 377 -0.77 3.37 -7.62
CA ALA A 377 -1.47 2.09 -7.62
C ALA A 377 -1.11 1.31 -6.36
N THR A 378 -2.12 0.75 -5.69
CA THR A 378 -2.05 0.09 -4.40
C THR A 378 -2.62 -1.32 -4.50
N TRP A 379 -1.85 -2.32 -4.08
CA TRP A 379 -2.33 -3.66 -3.77
C TRP A 379 -2.45 -3.71 -2.24
N ASP A 380 -3.67 -3.84 -1.73
CA ASP A 380 -4.00 -3.78 -0.31
C ASP A 380 -4.56 -5.14 0.15
N ASN A 381 -3.74 -5.85 0.92
CA ASN A 381 -4.06 -7.15 1.51
C ASN A 381 -4.48 -8.21 0.47
N VAL A 382 -3.80 -8.25 -0.68
CA VAL A 382 -4.16 -9.13 -1.80
C VAL A 382 -3.54 -10.51 -1.60
N PRO A 383 -4.34 -11.60 -1.61
CA PRO A 383 -3.83 -12.95 -1.38
C PRO A 383 -3.19 -13.53 -2.64
N TYR A 384 -2.20 -14.40 -2.44
CA TYR A 384 -1.61 -15.19 -3.52
C TYR A 384 -2.59 -16.27 -4.00
N TYR A 385 -2.56 -16.61 -5.30
CA TYR A 385 -3.53 -17.52 -5.94
C TYR A 385 -3.64 -18.87 -5.24
N ASP A 386 -2.51 -19.52 -4.94
CA ASP A 386 -2.51 -20.86 -4.35
C ASP A 386 -2.82 -20.88 -2.84
N GLY A 387 -2.93 -19.72 -2.17
CA GLY A 387 -3.08 -19.59 -0.70
C GLY A 387 -1.96 -20.27 0.12
N ARG A 388 -1.03 -20.96 -0.55
CA ARG A 388 0.05 -21.76 -0.01
C ARG A 388 1.33 -20.95 -0.07
N GLY A 389 1.58 -20.30 1.04
CA GLY A 389 2.95 -20.11 1.47
C GLY A 389 3.73 -21.40 1.58
N VAL A 390 5.03 -21.25 1.77
CA VAL A 390 5.93 -22.35 2.12
C VAL A 390 5.47 -22.95 3.46
N ARG A 391 4.54 -23.89 3.45
CA ARG A 391 4.17 -24.69 4.62
C ARG A 391 4.96 -25.99 4.61
N SER A 392 5.73 -26.21 5.67
CA SER A 392 6.42 -27.48 5.93
C SER A 392 5.53 -28.54 6.59
N ASP A 393 4.27 -28.23 6.95
CA ASP A 393 3.30 -29.24 7.39
C ASP A 393 2.12 -29.36 6.40
N ARG A 394 1.69 -30.60 6.14
CA ARG A 394 0.69 -30.94 5.10
C ARG A 394 -0.60 -31.53 5.70
N TYR A 395 -0.84 -31.37 7.01
CA TYR A 395 -1.88 -32.12 7.72
C TYR A 395 -2.96 -31.30 8.43
N LEU A 396 -2.99 -29.98 8.26
CA LEU A 396 -4.11 -29.18 8.75
C LEU A 396 -5.14 -28.98 7.62
N SER A 397 -6.37 -29.37 7.91
CA SER A 397 -7.54 -29.36 7.02
C SER A 397 -7.81 -27.99 6.38
N SER A 398 -8.26 -28.01 5.13
CA SER A 398 -8.55 -26.86 4.23
C SER A 398 -9.42 -25.74 4.82
N GLU A 399 -10.15 -26.01 5.91
CA GLU A 399 -11.02 -25.03 6.58
C GLU A 399 -10.32 -24.25 7.71
N LEU A 400 -9.15 -24.69 8.20
CA LEU A 400 -8.57 -24.24 9.48
C LEU A 400 -7.27 -23.43 9.37
N LEU A 401 -6.89 -22.98 8.17
CA LEU A 401 -5.60 -22.28 7.94
C LEU A 401 -5.68 -21.12 6.94
N LEU A 402 -6.78 -20.37 6.95
CA LEU A 402 -6.95 -19.15 6.14
C LEU A 402 -6.17 -17.94 6.70
N SER A 403 -4.97 -18.13 7.25
CA SER A 403 -3.96 -17.08 7.20
C SER A 403 -3.48 -17.01 5.75
N CYS A 404 -4.35 -16.53 4.84
CA CYS A 404 -3.98 -16.32 3.46
C CYS A 404 -2.78 -15.38 3.48
N GLU A 405 -1.66 -15.87 2.98
CA GLU A 405 -0.49 -15.02 2.81
C GLU A 405 -0.85 -13.96 1.78
N VAL A 406 -0.70 -12.71 2.21
CA VAL A 406 -1.18 -11.51 1.53
C VAL A 406 -0.01 -10.55 1.35
N ALA A 407 -0.11 -9.72 0.33
CA ALA A 407 0.82 -8.63 0.08
C ALA A 407 0.12 -7.28 0.11
N THR A 408 0.77 -6.30 0.74
CA THR A 408 0.39 -4.90 0.68
C THR A 408 1.56 -4.03 0.20
N PHE A 409 1.40 -3.36 -0.94
CA PHE A 409 2.42 -2.52 -1.55
C PHE A 409 1.83 -1.47 -2.49
N GLN A 410 2.64 -0.47 -2.83
CA GLN A 410 2.31 0.60 -3.78
C GLN A 410 3.41 0.82 -4.81
N VAL A 411 2.99 1.33 -5.95
CA VAL A 411 3.85 2.03 -6.92
C VAL A 411 3.35 3.45 -7.08
N VAL A 412 4.30 4.39 -7.11
CA VAL A 412 4.02 5.79 -7.45
C VAL A 412 4.81 6.16 -8.70
N LEU A 413 4.10 6.62 -9.74
CA LEU A 413 4.69 7.26 -10.90
C LEU A 413 4.63 8.77 -10.68
N ALA A 414 5.75 9.36 -10.27
CA ALA A 414 5.84 10.80 -10.04
C ALA A 414 6.33 11.49 -11.32
N SER A 415 5.60 12.50 -11.80
CA SER A 415 5.95 13.25 -13.00
C SER A 415 6.06 14.75 -12.72
N SER A 416 7.07 15.38 -13.31
CA SER A 416 7.21 16.83 -13.46
C SER A 416 7.08 17.26 -14.92
N VAL A 417 6.42 16.44 -15.76
CA VAL A 417 6.35 16.51 -17.23
C VAL A 417 7.68 16.19 -17.94
N GLN A 418 8.77 16.82 -17.49
CA GLN A 418 10.11 16.67 -18.09
C GLN A 418 10.95 15.59 -17.42
N ARG A 419 10.66 15.27 -16.15
CA ARG A 419 11.36 14.27 -15.37
C ARG A 419 10.38 13.36 -14.66
N SER A 420 10.84 12.16 -14.34
CA SER A 420 9.99 11.13 -13.77
C SER A 420 10.74 10.22 -12.82
N PHE A 421 10.06 9.85 -11.75
CA PHE A 421 10.54 8.91 -10.74
C PHE A 421 9.51 7.81 -10.50
N ILE A 422 10.01 6.62 -10.21
CA ILE A 422 9.23 5.52 -9.64
C ILE A 422 9.52 5.45 -8.16
N LEU A 423 8.48 5.37 -7.33
CA LEU A 423 8.62 4.94 -5.94
C LEU A 423 7.96 3.57 -5.79
N LEU A 424 8.68 2.62 -5.20
CA LEU A 424 8.15 1.33 -4.76
C LEU A 424 8.06 1.38 -3.24
N ILE A 425 6.88 1.11 -2.68
CA ILE A 425 6.62 1.19 -1.25
C ILE A 425 5.99 -0.14 -0.80
N TYR A 426 6.67 -0.85 0.09
CA TYR A 426 6.26 -2.16 0.59
C TYR A 426 5.81 -2.04 2.04
N GLY A 427 4.64 -2.61 2.33
CA GLY A 427 4.09 -2.78 3.67
C GLY A 427 4.38 -4.19 4.13
N ASN A 428 3.35 -4.88 4.61
CA ASN A 428 3.46 -6.31 4.91
C ASN A 428 3.50 -7.13 3.61
N ILE A 429 4.61 -7.82 3.37
CA ILE A 429 4.74 -8.82 2.30
C ILE A 429 4.93 -10.17 2.99
N SER A 430 3.90 -11.01 2.93
CA SER A 430 3.98 -12.36 3.49
C SER A 430 5.03 -13.19 2.75
N GLN A 431 5.45 -14.31 3.34
CA GLN A 431 6.30 -15.26 2.63
C GLN A 431 5.62 -15.73 1.34
N LEU A 432 6.38 -16.22 0.36
CA LEU A 432 5.84 -16.62 -0.93
C LEU A 432 6.53 -17.89 -1.41
N GLY A 433 5.75 -18.92 -1.76
CA GLY A 433 6.27 -20.17 -2.32
C GLY A 433 6.33 -20.20 -3.86
N GLN A 434 5.60 -19.29 -4.53
CA GLN A 434 5.51 -19.18 -5.99
C GLN A 434 6.56 -18.22 -6.58
N THR A 435 6.78 -18.30 -7.89
CA THR A 435 7.71 -17.43 -8.63
C THR A 435 7.28 -15.96 -8.55
N TRP A 436 8.25 -15.08 -8.31
CA TRP A 436 8.02 -13.65 -8.20
C TRP A 436 9.17 -12.83 -8.78
N LEU A 437 8.89 -11.57 -9.13
CA LEU A 437 9.90 -10.59 -9.54
C LEU A 437 9.53 -9.18 -9.03
N ALA A 438 10.53 -8.41 -8.61
CA ALA A 438 10.37 -7.00 -8.27
C ALA A 438 11.39 -6.15 -9.04
N GLY A 439 10.96 -5.10 -9.74
CA GLY A 439 11.83 -4.25 -10.56
C GLY A 439 11.10 -3.57 -11.73
N TYR A 440 11.83 -3.29 -12.79
CA TYR A 440 11.32 -2.65 -14.00
C TYR A 440 12.07 -3.15 -15.25
N ASP A 441 11.44 -3.05 -16.41
CA ASP A 441 12.01 -3.44 -17.70
C ASP A 441 11.49 -2.50 -18.80
N THR A 442 12.28 -2.31 -19.86
CA THR A 442 11.87 -1.55 -21.05
C THR A 442 11.52 -2.49 -22.20
N LEU A 443 10.76 -1.99 -23.18
CA LEU A 443 10.35 -2.73 -24.38
C LEU A 443 11.49 -3.48 -25.08
N ASP A 444 12.66 -2.87 -25.13
CA ASP A 444 13.90 -3.36 -25.75
C ASP A 444 14.86 -4.03 -24.74
N SER A 445 14.48 -4.07 -23.46
CA SER A 445 15.31 -4.51 -22.32
C SER A 445 16.66 -3.80 -22.21
N ALA A 446 16.80 -2.64 -22.85
CA ALA A 446 17.96 -1.79 -22.77
C ALA A 446 18.19 -1.27 -21.34
N ASN A 447 17.11 -1.00 -20.61
CA ASN A 447 17.14 -0.62 -19.21
C ASN A 447 16.27 -1.58 -18.42
N SER A 448 16.89 -2.40 -17.58
CA SER A 448 16.19 -3.37 -16.74
C SER A 448 16.86 -3.48 -15.37
N PHE A 449 16.03 -3.57 -14.35
CA PHE A 449 16.48 -3.69 -12.97
C PHE A 449 15.63 -4.73 -12.25
N THR A 450 16.27 -5.50 -11.37
CA THR A 450 15.60 -6.44 -10.49
C THR A 450 16.14 -6.28 -9.09
N ILE A 451 15.25 -6.09 -8.12
CA ILE A 451 15.59 -6.09 -6.71
C ILE A 451 16.02 -7.52 -6.33
N LYS A 452 17.27 -7.66 -5.90
CA LYS A 452 17.83 -8.96 -5.49
C LYS A 452 17.71 -9.10 -3.98
N VAL A 453 16.70 -9.86 -3.55
CA VAL A 453 16.51 -10.32 -2.17
C VAL A 453 16.33 -11.83 -2.15
N SER A 454 16.53 -12.46 -0.99
CA SER A 454 16.55 -13.93 -0.87
C SER A 454 15.15 -14.53 -0.98
N ASN A 455 14.13 -13.77 -0.57
CA ASN A 455 12.71 -14.12 -0.60
C ASN A 455 11.87 -12.84 -0.71
N ALA A 456 10.60 -12.95 -1.12
CA ALA A 456 9.73 -11.79 -1.34
C ALA A 456 9.46 -10.98 -0.05
N SER A 457 9.39 -11.61 1.12
CA SER A 457 9.13 -10.90 2.39
C SER A 457 10.25 -9.92 2.78
N GLU A 458 11.48 -10.14 2.31
CA GLU A 458 12.58 -9.19 2.50
C GLU A 458 12.33 -7.84 1.80
N LEU A 459 11.41 -7.77 0.81
CA LEU A 459 11.04 -6.51 0.15
C LEU A 459 10.55 -5.46 1.17
N SER A 460 9.83 -5.87 2.21
CA SER A 460 9.35 -5.02 3.32
C SER A 460 10.49 -4.33 4.11
N SER A 461 11.69 -4.90 4.10
CA SER A 461 12.89 -4.34 4.77
C SER A 461 13.90 -3.74 3.79
N SER A 462 13.75 -4.04 2.51
CA SER A 462 14.69 -3.66 1.47
C SER A 462 14.56 -2.18 1.07
N SER A 463 15.67 -1.53 0.72
CA SER A 463 15.66 -0.10 0.42
C SER A 463 16.87 0.37 -0.40
N ASN A 464 16.67 1.41 -1.22
CA ASN A 464 17.75 2.28 -1.71
C ASN A 464 17.69 3.70 -1.12
N THR A 465 16.82 3.92 -0.13
CA THR A 465 16.56 5.23 0.50
C THR A 465 16.89 5.27 2.00
N ASN A 466 17.44 4.19 2.57
CA ASN A 466 17.59 3.97 4.01
C ASN A 466 16.26 4.05 4.79
N VAL A 467 15.14 3.76 4.13
CA VAL A 467 13.82 3.61 4.75
C VAL A 467 13.26 2.25 4.35
N ASN A 468 12.95 1.43 5.36
CA ASN A 468 12.46 0.07 5.16
C ASN A 468 11.30 0.04 4.16
N GLY A 469 11.40 -0.89 3.21
CA GLY A 469 10.37 -1.11 2.21
C GLY A 469 10.22 0.02 1.20
N ARG A 470 11.12 1.02 1.14
CA ARG A 470 11.00 2.12 0.18
C ARG A 470 12.18 2.20 -0.76
N SER A 471 11.88 2.15 -2.05
CA SER A 471 12.85 2.36 -3.12
C SER A 471 12.40 3.47 -4.06
N THR A 472 13.35 4.24 -4.58
CA THR A 472 13.09 5.34 -5.52
C THR A 472 14.05 5.31 -6.68
N PHE A 473 13.54 5.39 -7.91
CA PHE A 473 14.32 5.26 -9.14
C PHE A 473 14.04 6.44 -10.07
N PRO A 474 15.04 7.24 -10.49
CA PRO A 474 14.86 8.13 -11.63
C PRO A 474 14.73 7.26 -12.88
N VAL A 475 13.72 7.53 -13.71
CA VAL A 475 13.47 6.74 -14.91
C VAL A 475 13.21 7.58 -16.13
N ASP A 476 13.51 8.87 -16.11
CA ASP A 476 13.33 9.74 -17.29
C ASP A 476 14.36 9.49 -18.41
N GLY A 477 15.43 8.73 -18.12
CA GLY A 477 16.57 8.54 -19.03
C GLY A 477 17.66 9.59 -18.86
N SER A 478 17.54 10.51 -17.89
CA SER A 478 18.67 11.35 -17.49
C SER A 478 19.74 10.45 -16.85
N THR A 479 20.85 10.24 -17.56
CA THR A 479 21.96 9.46 -17.01
C THR A 479 22.44 10.13 -15.73
N LYS A 480 22.30 9.49 -14.55
CA LYS A 480 23.08 9.86 -13.36
C LYS A 480 24.53 9.47 -13.62
N VAL A 481 25.21 10.24 -14.44
CA VAL A 481 26.66 10.22 -14.45
C VAL A 481 27.09 10.65 -13.04
N PRO A 482 27.99 9.93 -12.36
CA PRO A 482 28.50 10.36 -11.06
C PRO A 482 28.95 11.82 -11.11
N SER A 483 28.81 12.55 -10.01
CA SER A 483 29.24 13.95 -9.95
C SER A 483 30.73 14.16 -10.25
N ASN A 484 31.54 13.09 -10.21
CA ASN A 484 32.96 13.10 -10.57
C ASN A 484 33.25 12.78 -12.05
N PHE A 485 32.24 12.52 -12.89
CA PHE A 485 32.47 12.53 -14.34
C PHE A 485 32.70 13.96 -14.81
N LEU A 486 33.73 14.14 -15.61
CA LEU A 486 33.98 15.41 -16.29
C LEU A 486 32.85 15.63 -17.32
N PRO A 487 32.38 16.87 -17.52
CA PRO A 487 31.40 17.21 -18.54
C PRO A 487 31.79 16.65 -19.92
N SER A 488 30.81 16.08 -20.63
CA SER A 488 30.94 15.76 -22.06
C SER A 488 30.51 16.96 -22.91
N ASP A 489 31.07 18.14 -22.68
CA ASP A 489 30.87 19.29 -23.58
C ASP A 489 31.35 18.93 -24.99
N ASP A 490 30.69 19.40 -26.06
CA ASP A 490 30.97 19.25 -27.51
C ASP A 490 32.17 18.37 -27.89
N GLY A 491 32.14 17.12 -27.44
CA GLY A 491 33.23 16.18 -27.67
C GLY A 491 33.22 15.79 -29.14
N GLN A 492 34.41 15.60 -29.71
CA GLN A 492 34.47 15.02 -31.06
C GLN A 492 33.95 13.59 -30.97
N ALA A 493 32.87 13.31 -31.69
CA ALA A 493 32.38 11.95 -31.84
C ALA A 493 33.46 11.13 -32.52
N VAL A 494 33.82 10.00 -31.93
CA VAL A 494 34.52 8.96 -32.67
C VAL A 494 33.43 8.33 -33.53
N ASN A 495 33.54 8.44 -34.87
CA ASN A 495 32.63 7.74 -35.78
C ASN A 495 32.47 6.30 -35.29
N SER A 496 31.26 5.74 -35.40
CA SER A 496 30.94 4.37 -35.00
C SER A 496 31.86 3.37 -35.70
N THR A 497 33.04 3.17 -35.12
CA THR A 497 33.94 2.11 -35.51
C THR A 497 33.18 0.82 -35.17
N ALA A 498 33.29 -0.20 -36.02
CA ALA A 498 32.54 -1.45 -35.91
C ALA A 498 32.64 -2.08 -34.49
N ASN A 499 31.94 -3.20 -34.26
CA ASN A 499 31.90 -3.97 -33.01
C ASN A 499 33.21 -4.03 -32.18
N ASP A 500 34.37 -3.94 -32.83
CA ASP A 500 35.69 -3.98 -32.20
C ASP A 500 36.67 -2.93 -32.78
N GLY A 501 36.14 -1.88 -33.38
CA GLY A 501 36.92 -0.87 -34.07
C GLY A 501 37.68 0.08 -33.14
N SER A 502 38.63 0.81 -33.72
CA SER A 502 39.39 1.86 -33.04
C SER A 502 39.39 3.12 -33.88
N SER A 503 39.44 4.28 -33.22
CA SER A 503 39.66 5.56 -33.87
C SER A 503 40.98 5.57 -34.65
N ASP A 504 41.08 6.50 -35.60
CA ASP A 504 42.37 6.95 -36.10
C ASP A 504 43.23 7.56 -34.98
N ALA A 505 44.49 7.84 -35.29
CA ALA A 505 45.42 8.47 -34.37
C ALA A 505 44.93 9.87 -33.96
N ILE A 506 44.73 10.09 -32.66
CA ILE A 506 44.36 11.40 -32.12
C ILE A 506 45.61 12.06 -31.55
N SER A 507 46.07 13.14 -32.19
CA SER A 507 47.22 13.93 -31.72
C SER A 507 46.89 14.67 -30.43
N LEU A 508 47.57 14.34 -29.33
CA LEU A 508 47.38 14.97 -28.01
C LEU A 508 47.84 16.43 -28.03
N GLN A 509 47.15 17.31 -27.30
CA GLN A 509 47.55 18.73 -27.19
C GLN A 509 48.91 18.93 -26.53
N GLN A 510 49.27 18.05 -25.60
CA GLN A 510 50.62 17.97 -25.06
C GLN A 510 51.06 16.50 -25.00
N PRO A 511 52.37 16.23 -25.09
CA PRO A 511 52.88 14.89 -24.92
C PRO A 511 52.52 14.33 -23.53
N PHE A 512 51.93 13.14 -23.49
CA PHE A 512 51.56 12.44 -22.28
C PHE A 512 52.66 11.46 -21.87
N LYS A 513 53.10 11.53 -20.60
CA LYS A 513 54.07 10.58 -20.05
C LYS A 513 53.35 9.42 -19.38
N PHE A 514 53.54 8.21 -19.90
CA PHE A 514 53.03 6.96 -19.35
C PHE A 514 54.20 6.06 -18.94
N PHE A 515 54.39 5.86 -17.63
CA PHE A 515 55.50 5.07 -17.06
C PHE A 515 56.88 5.39 -17.69
N GLY A 516 57.22 6.67 -17.79
CA GLY A 516 58.51 7.15 -18.30
C GLY A 516 58.60 7.25 -19.83
N ARG A 517 57.64 6.70 -20.58
CA ARG A 517 57.54 6.85 -22.03
C ARG A 517 56.67 8.05 -22.39
N THR A 518 57.07 8.80 -23.41
CA THR A 518 56.34 10.00 -23.86
C THR A 518 55.60 9.69 -25.15
N TYR A 519 54.30 9.97 -25.17
CA TYR A 519 53.42 9.73 -26.31
C TYR A 519 52.74 11.04 -26.75
N SER A 520 52.70 11.28 -28.06
CA SER A 520 52.06 12.45 -28.67
C SER A 520 50.70 12.13 -29.32
N GLN A 521 50.30 10.87 -29.32
CA GLN A 521 49.05 10.42 -29.92
C GLN A 521 48.39 9.34 -29.07
N ILE A 522 47.09 9.18 -29.24
CA ILE A 522 46.27 8.19 -28.56
C ILE A 522 45.22 7.62 -29.53
N TYR A 523 44.80 6.38 -29.29
CA TYR A 523 43.77 5.67 -30.06
C TYR A 523 42.70 5.20 -29.09
N MET A 524 41.43 5.38 -29.46
CA MET A 524 40.28 4.98 -28.67
C MET A 524 39.59 3.78 -29.29
N ASN A 525 39.38 2.72 -28.51
CA ASN A 525 38.69 1.53 -28.99
C ASN A 525 37.24 1.45 -28.49
N SER A 526 36.35 0.90 -29.32
CA SER A 526 34.94 0.67 -28.97
C SER A 526 34.76 -0.16 -27.70
N ASN A 527 35.68 -1.08 -27.41
CA ASN A 527 35.64 -2.00 -26.27
C ASN A 527 36.15 -1.41 -24.93
N GLY A 528 36.15 -0.08 -24.79
CA GLY A 528 36.37 0.61 -23.51
C GLY A 528 37.85 0.75 -23.09
N TYR A 529 38.77 0.78 -24.05
CA TYR A 529 40.20 0.97 -23.77
C TYR A 529 40.88 1.97 -24.73
N LEU A 530 42.04 2.47 -24.30
CA LEU A 530 42.92 3.40 -25.01
C LEU A 530 44.30 2.77 -25.24
N THR A 531 44.93 3.09 -26.38
CA THR A 531 46.33 2.72 -26.66
C THR A 531 47.09 3.92 -27.21
N PHE A 532 48.43 3.91 -27.14
CA PHE A 532 49.26 5.07 -27.54
C PHE A 532 50.00 4.91 -28.88
N THR A 533 50.10 3.69 -29.41
CA THR A 533 50.97 3.39 -30.57
C THR A 533 50.20 2.91 -31.79
N LYS A 534 49.25 2.00 -31.59
CA LYS A 534 48.33 1.51 -32.62
C LYS A 534 47.15 0.77 -31.97
N PRO A 535 46.01 0.63 -32.68
CA PRO A 535 44.90 -0.21 -32.25
C PRO A 535 45.32 -1.67 -31.96
N LEU A 536 44.66 -2.31 -30.99
CA LEU A 536 44.74 -3.76 -30.79
C LEU A 536 43.74 -4.49 -31.71
N PRO A 537 44.05 -5.72 -32.17
CA PRO A 537 43.10 -6.56 -32.88
C PRO A 537 41.89 -6.90 -32.00
N ALA A 538 40.71 -7.00 -32.63
CA ALA A 538 39.40 -7.22 -32.01
C ALA A 538 39.31 -8.39 -31.02
N SER A 539 40.04 -9.47 -31.28
CA SER A 539 39.91 -10.73 -30.55
C SER A 539 40.88 -10.78 -29.37
N ASN A 540 40.30 -10.99 -28.18
CA ASN A 540 40.93 -11.35 -26.91
C ASN A 540 41.12 -10.19 -25.92
N SER A 541 40.25 -10.18 -24.90
CA SER A 541 40.52 -9.64 -23.57
C SER A 541 41.58 -10.49 -22.84
N SER A 542 42.76 -10.61 -23.44
CA SER A 542 43.91 -11.19 -22.73
C SER A 542 44.64 -10.07 -22.00
N LEU A 543 44.83 -10.24 -20.69
CA LEU A 543 45.47 -9.28 -19.77
C LEU A 543 46.94 -8.95 -20.12
N ASN A 544 47.53 -9.54 -21.17
CA ASN A 544 48.89 -9.24 -21.59
C ASN A 544 48.99 -8.85 -23.07
N PRO A 545 48.53 -7.64 -23.46
CA PRO A 545 48.56 -7.19 -24.85
C PRO A 545 49.97 -6.89 -25.39
N LYS A 546 51.03 -6.98 -24.56
CA LYS A 546 52.39 -6.49 -24.89
C LYS A 546 52.37 -5.05 -25.46
N ARG A 547 51.46 -4.21 -24.95
CA ARG A 547 51.24 -2.82 -25.36
C ARG A 547 50.90 -1.98 -24.14
N ASP A 548 51.27 -0.71 -24.21
CA ASP A 548 50.87 0.30 -23.24
C ASP A 548 49.39 0.63 -23.48
N ILE A 549 48.55 0.36 -22.47
CA ILE A 549 47.09 0.39 -22.54
C ILE A 549 46.51 1.07 -21.29
N ILE A 550 45.42 1.80 -21.46
CA ILE A 550 44.58 2.28 -20.35
C ILE A 550 43.16 1.79 -20.60
N ALA A 551 42.63 0.96 -19.70
CA ALA A 551 41.31 0.36 -19.86
C ALA A 551 40.46 0.52 -18.59
N PRO A 552 39.65 1.58 -18.48
CA PRO A 552 38.70 1.73 -17.39
C PRO A 552 37.69 0.57 -17.32
N LEU A 553 37.30 0.04 -18.49
CA LEU A 553 36.49 -1.17 -18.63
C LEU A 553 36.78 -1.83 -19.97
N TRP A 554 37.57 -2.92 -20.00
CA TRP A 554 37.83 -3.67 -21.23
C TRP A 554 36.82 -4.80 -21.39
N THR A 555 35.86 -4.63 -22.29
CA THR A 555 34.82 -5.63 -22.56
C THR A 555 34.31 -5.52 -23.98
N GLN A 556 33.57 -6.53 -24.43
CA GLN A 556 32.93 -6.56 -25.74
C GLN A 556 31.74 -5.59 -25.75
N LEU A 557 31.85 -4.49 -26.48
CA LEU A 557 30.87 -3.40 -26.58
C LEU A 557 30.49 -3.14 -28.04
N ASP A 558 29.21 -2.89 -28.34
CA ASP A 558 28.73 -2.62 -29.70
C ASP A 558 28.01 -1.27 -29.81
N SER A 559 28.74 -0.23 -30.21
CA SER A 559 28.17 1.11 -30.41
C SER A 559 27.21 1.22 -31.61
N ARG A 560 27.11 0.20 -32.49
CA ARG A 560 26.10 0.18 -33.56
C ARG A 560 24.69 -0.04 -32.99
N ARG A 561 24.60 -0.62 -31.79
CA ARG A 561 23.35 -0.95 -31.12
C ARG A 561 22.82 0.20 -30.25
N GLY A 562 23.59 1.27 -30.09
CA GLY A 562 23.22 2.44 -29.29
C GLY A 562 24.41 3.01 -28.52
N GLY A 563 24.15 4.09 -27.79
CA GLY A 563 25.17 4.83 -27.06
C GLY A 563 26.06 5.69 -27.98
N SER A 564 27.05 6.35 -27.38
CA SER A 564 28.04 7.14 -28.10
C SER A 564 29.43 7.00 -27.51
N ILE A 565 30.43 7.14 -28.38
CA ILE A 565 31.84 7.16 -28.01
C ILE A 565 32.38 8.51 -28.47
N SER A 566 32.92 9.29 -27.55
CA SER A 566 33.43 10.64 -27.83
C SER A 566 34.65 10.96 -27.00
N TYR A 567 35.39 11.98 -27.45
CA TYR A 567 36.50 12.52 -26.68
C TYR A 567 36.59 14.03 -26.69
N ILE A 568 37.24 14.54 -25.64
CA ILE A 568 37.65 15.92 -25.52
C ILE A 568 39.17 15.93 -25.43
N ASN A 569 39.83 16.50 -26.44
CA ASN A 569 41.27 16.70 -26.47
C ASN A 569 41.66 18.17 -26.16
N LYS A 570 40.70 19.10 -26.26
CA LYS A 570 40.84 20.51 -25.86
C LYS A 570 39.83 20.87 -24.76
N PRO A 571 40.08 20.44 -23.51
CA PRO A 571 39.15 20.67 -22.41
C PRO A 571 39.06 22.15 -22.04
N SER A 572 37.89 22.57 -21.54
CA SER A 572 37.71 23.91 -20.98
C SER A 572 38.54 24.10 -19.70
N SER A 573 38.73 25.35 -19.30
CA SER A 573 39.41 25.68 -18.03
C SER A 573 38.72 25.06 -16.81
N ASN A 574 37.38 24.93 -16.85
CA ASN A 574 36.61 24.26 -15.82
C ASN A 574 36.97 22.77 -15.68
N VAL A 575 37.12 22.07 -16.80
CA VAL A 575 37.53 20.66 -16.82
C VAL A 575 38.96 20.51 -16.28
N LEU A 576 39.90 21.39 -16.68
CA LEU A 576 41.28 21.38 -16.16
C LEU A 576 41.34 21.65 -14.65
N ALA A 577 40.49 22.53 -14.14
CA ALA A 577 40.36 22.80 -12.71
C ALA A 577 39.81 21.57 -11.95
N GLN A 578 38.79 20.89 -12.48
CA GLN A 578 38.26 19.66 -11.90
C GLN A 578 39.29 18.53 -11.87
N VAL A 579 40.05 18.34 -12.96
CA VAL A 579 41.15 17.36 -13.01
C VAL A 579 42.23 17.69 -11.98
N THR A 580 42.62 18.96 -11.89
CA THR A 580 43.61 19.42 -10.90
C THR A 580 43.13 19.18 -9.47
N ALA A 581 41.87 19.49 -9.17
CA ALA A 581 41.28 19.26 -7.86
C ALA A 581 41.22 17.76 -7.51
N ALA A 582 40.80 16.92 -8.46
CA ALA A 582 40.76 15.47 -8.27
C ALA A 582 42.15 14.89 -8.00
N VAL A 583 43.18 15.27 -8.77
CA VAL A 583 44.55 14.80 -8.52
C VAL A 583 45.06 15.27 -7.16
N LYS A 584 44.85 16.54 -6.79
CA LYS A 584 45.27 17.05 -5.47
C LYS A 584 44.54 16.38 -4.30
N GLN A 585 43.27 15.98 -4.50
CA GLN A 585 42.51 15.26 -3.49
C GLN A 585 43.11 13.88 -3.20
N TYR A 586 43.47 13.12 -4.24
CA TYR A 586 43.97 11.75 -4.08
C TYR A 586 45.50 11.66 -3.98
N PHE A 587 46.23 12.68 -4.42
CA PHE A 587 47.69 12.78 -4.41
C PHE A 587 48.17 14.15 -3.89
N PRO A 588 47.87 14.50 -2.63
CA PRO A 588 48.08 15.85 -2.09
C PRO A 588 49.55 16.30 -2.06
N ASN A 589 50.49 15.36 -2.02
CA ASN A 589 51.92 15.64 -1.96
C ASN A 589 52.59 15.83 -3.32
N ILE A 590 51.84 15.71 -4.42
CA ILE A 590 52.36 15.89 -5.77
C ILE A 590 52.01 17.32 -6.24
N PRO A 591 53.00 18.19 -6.53
CA PRO A 591 52.72 19.50 -7.11
C PRO A 591 52.20 19.31 -8.53
N PHE A 592 50.87 19.36 -8.67
CA PHE A 592 50.19 19.09 -9.93
C PHE A 592 49.23 20.23 -10.32
N ALA A 593 49.30 20.64 -11.58
CA ALA A 593 48.33 21.49 -12.25
C ALA A 593 48.14 20.97 -13.69
N ALA A 594 46.90 20.68 -14.08
CA ALA A 594 46.62 20.15 -15.41
C ALA A 594 46.80 21.24 -16.47
N ALA A 595 47.87 21.14 -17.28
CA ALA A 595 48.07 21.99 -18.45
C ALA A 595 47.27 21.51 -19.68
N SER A 596 46.93 20.23 -19.72
CA SER A 596 46.03 19.62 -20.71
C SER A 596 45.35 18.40 -20.09
N ALA A 597 44.26 17.93 -20.70
CA ALA A 597 43.63 16.67 -20.35
C ALA A 597 42.99 16.05 -21.59
N PHE A 598 42.98 14.73 -21.66
CA PHE A 598 42.25 13.96 -22.65
C PHE A 598 41.13 13.20 -21.94
N VAL A 599 39.88 13.45 -22.32
CA VAL A 599 38.71 12.81 -21.72
C VAL A 599 38.09 11.90 -22.77
N ALA A 600 38.06 10.60 -22.51
CA ALA A 600 37.37 9.61 -23.33
C ALA A 600 36.08 9.17 -22.64
N THR A 601 34.97 9.16 -23.38
CA THR A 601 33.65 8.84 -22.85
C THR A 601 32.99 7.74 -23.69
N TRP A 602 32.57 6.66 -23.04
CA TRP A 602 31.66 5.66 -23.59
C TRP A 602 30.31 5.83 -22.89
N LYS A 603 29.37 6.51 -23.54
CA LYS A 603 28.05 6.81 -22.98
C LYS A 603 27.04 5.75 -23.42
N SER A 604 26.52 4.98 -22.47
CA SER A 604 25.43 4.00 -22.70
C SER A 604 25.72 3.03 -23.86
N VAL A 605 26.98 2.61 -24.03
CA VAL A 605 27.37 1.67 -25.09
C VAL A 605 26.95 0.24 -24.68
N PRO A 606 26.17 -0.48 -25.51
CA PRO A 606 25.71 -1.83 -25.19
C PRO A 606 26.82 -2.89 -25.17
N TYR A 607 26.68 -3.94 -24.35
CA TYR A 607 27.51 -5.14 -24.46
C TYR A 607 27.22 -5.92 -25.76
N ASN A 608 28.26 -6.46 -26.39
CA ASN A 608 28.13 -7.37 -27.53
C ASN A 608 27.86 -8.82 -27.04
N ASN A 609 26.59 -9.21 -26.98
CA ASN A 609 26.17 -10.59 -26.67
C ASN A 609 26.02 -11.42 -27.95
N SER A 610 27.13 -11.83 -28.58
CA SER A 610 27.11 -12.88 -29.60
C SER A 610 27.25 -14.25 -28.93
N GLY A 611 26.17 -14.73 -28.28
CA GLY A 611 26.10 -16.10 -27.75
C GLY A 611 25.22 -16.23 -26.51
N GLY A 612 23.99 -16.75 -26.68
CA GLY A 612 23.12 -17.23 -25.61
C GLY A 612 22.17 -16.18 -25.02
N VAL A 613 20.90 -16.25 -25.45
CA VAL A 613 19.62 -15.77 -24.85
C VAL A 613 19.66 -14.75 -23.68
N ARG A 614 20.51 -13.74 -23.74
CA ARG A 614 20.37 -12.50 -22.97
C ARG A 614 20.43 -11.33 -23.95
N PRO A 615 19.37 -10.51 -24.04
CA PRO A 615 19.45 -9.26 -24.81
C PRO A 615 20.67 -8.45 -24.36
N ALA A 616 21.23 -7.63 -25.27
CA ALA A 616 22.35 -6.77 -24.93
C ALA A 616 22.01 -5.98 -23.68
N GLY A 617 22.70 -6.28 -22.57
CA GLY A 617 22.70 -5.34 -21.47
C GLY A 617 23.34 -4.07 -22.01
N ILE A 618 22.67 -2.94 -21.92
CA ILE A 618 23.42 -1.69 -21.84
C ILE A 618 24.08 -1.73 -20.46
N PHE A 619 25.35 -1.32 -20.34
CA PHE A 619 25.83 -0.88 -19.04
C PHE A 619 25.06 0.39 -18.70
N ASP A 620 23.85 0.23 -18.18
CA ASP A 620 23.08 1.32 -17.65
C ASP A 620 23.70 1.69 -16.31
N PHE A 621 24.39 2.83 -16.31
CA PHE A 621 24.99 3.38 -15.11
C PHE A 621 23.92 3.57 -14.02
N GLN A 622 22.68 3.89 -14.39
CA GLN A 622 21.57 4.00 -13.44
C GLN A 622 21.27 2.65 -12.80
N SER A 623 21.08 1.58 -13.58
CA SER A 623 20.90 0.21 -13.07
C SER A 623 22.08 -0.30 -12.24
N ALA A 624 23.32 0.13 -12.54
CA ALA A 624 24.50 -0.19 -11.75
C ALA A 624 24.53 0.59 -10.42
N VAL A 625 24.17 1.88 -10.44
CA VAL A 625 24.00 2.73 -9.25
C VAL A 625 22.87 2.21 -8.37
N ASP A 626 21.75 1.81 -8.96
CA ASP A 626 20.60 1.25 -8.27
C ASP A 626 20.99 -0.04 -7.55
N ARG A 627 21.78 -0.91 -8.20
CA ARG A 627 22.37 -2.10 -7.57
C ARG A 627 23.32 -1.74 -6.42
N ALA A 628 24.19 -0.75 -6.61
CA ALA A 628 25.17 -0.34 -5.60
C ALA A 628 24.55 0.39 -4.39
N ARG A 629 23.41 1.07 -4.57
CA ARG A 629 22.70 1.80 -3.51
C ARG A 629 21.75 0.93 -2.69
N PHE A 630 21.40 -0.25 -3.19
CA PHE A 630 20.50 -1.13 -2.49
C PHE A 630 21.20 -1.71 -1.25
N LYS A 631 20.69 -1.37 -0.07
CA LYS A 631 21.22 -1.83 1.21
C LYS A 631 20.14 -2.62 1.94
N ARG A 632 20.56 -3.71 2.58
CA ARG A 632 19.75 -4.45 3.54
C ARG A 632 19.94 -3.83 4.92
N PHE A 633 18.86 -3.65 5.65
CA PHE A 633 18.87 -3.25 7.06
C PHE A 633 18.31 -4.38 7.92
#